data_AF-A0A920EYV6-F1
#
_entry.id   AF-A0A920EYV6-F1
#
_cell.length_a   1.000
_cell.length_b   1.000
_cell.length_c   1.000
_cell.angle_alpha   90.00
_cell.angle_beta   90.00
_cell.angle_gamma   90.00
#
_symmetry.space_group_name_H-M   'P 1'
#
loop_
_entity.id
_entity.type
_entity.pdbx_description
1 polymer ?
#
loop_
_entity_poly.entity_id
_entity_poly.type
_entity_poly.pdbx_seq_one_letter_code
_entity_poly.pdbx_strand_id
1 'polypeptide(L)' 'MIGFLSGYFSQDLAIDLGTANTLIYMRGKGIVLNEPSVVAIRQEEGPGGKKNY' A
#
# COMPACT_ATOMS: atom_id res chain seq x y z
N MET A 1 -9.36 30.98 5.92
CA MET A 1 -10.48 30.22 6.50
C MET A 1 -10.97 29.19 5.47
N ILE A 2 -10.28 28.07 5.31
CA ILE A 2 -10.67 26.99 4.35
C ILE A 2 -10.31 25.58 4.84
N GLY A 3 -9.48 25.44 5.89
CA GLY A 3 -9.02 24.15 6.41
C GLY A 3 -10.06 23.33 7.19
N PHE A 4 -11.27 23.85 7.43
CA PHE A 4 -12.29 23.10 8.17
C PHE A 4 -13.03 22.07 7.31
N LEU A 5 -13.09 22.26 5.99
CA LEU A 5 -13.73 21.32 5.06
C LEU A 5 -12.82 20.19 4.63
N SER A 6 -11.49 20.38 4.63
CA SER A 6 -10.55 19.34 4.17
C SER A 6 -10.52 18.11 5.09
N GLY A 7 -10.81 18.28 6.39
CA GLY A 7 -10.87 17.17 7.35
C GLY A 7 -12.11 16.28 7.23
N TYR A 8 -13.21 16.80 6.68
CA TYR A 8 -14.43 15.99 6.45
C TYR A 8 -14.34 15.10 5.20
N PHE A 9 -13.38 15.36 4.30
CA PHE A 9 -13.16 14.58 3.08
C PHE A 9 -11.92 13.68 3.14
N SER A 10 -11.16 13.64 4.24
CA SER A 10 -10.07 12.67 4.38
C SER A 10 -10.66 11.28 4.59
N GLN A 11 -10.30 10.32 3.73
CA GLN A 11 -10.63 8.92 3.94
C GLN A 11 -9.74 8.38 5.05
N ASP A 12 -10.33 8.10 6.22
CA ASP A 12 -9.64 7.45 7.32
C ASP A 12 -9.30 6.00 6.94
N LEU A 13 -8.01 5.75 6.74
CA LEU A 13 -7.47 4.44 6.39
C LEU A 13 -6.53 3.93 7.50
N ALA A 14 -6.63 2.63 7.79
CA ALA A 14 -5.63 1.88 8.54
C ALA A 14 -5.03 0.82 7.62
N ILE A 15 -3.71 0.67 7.64
CA ILE A 15 -2.98 -0.26 6.78
C ILE A 15 -2.22 -1.25 7.67
N ASP A 16 -2.44 -2.54 7.43
CA ASP A 16 -1.67 -3.62 8.03
C ASP A 16 -0.73 -4.20 6.97
N LEU A 17 0.58 -4.08 7.21
CA LEU A 17 1.63 -4.53 6.31
C LEU A 17 2.24 -5.83 6.84
N GLY A 18 1.45 -6.90 6.75
CA GLY A 18 1.90 -8.24 7.08
C GLY A 18 2.88 -8.80 6.05
N THR A 19 3.70 -9.76 6.49
CA THR A 19 4.66 -10.45 5.62
C THR A 19 3.99 -11.23 4.48
N ALA A 20 2.83 -11.81 4.75
CA ALA A 20 2.06 -12.58 3.76
C ALA A 20 0.99 -11.75 3.06
N ASN A 21 0.32 -10.85 3.79
CA ASN A 21 -0.82 -10.10 3.28
C ASN A 21 -0.76 -8.63 3.69
N THR A 22 -1.22 -7.78 2.79
CA THR A 22 -1.48 -6.36 3.05
C THR A 22 -2.99 -6.18 3.14
N LEU A 23 -3.45 -5.56 4.22
CA LEU A 23 -4.85 -5.24 4.43
C LEU A 23 -5.04 -3.73 4.54
N ILE A 24 -6.13 -3.23 3.97
CA ILE A 24 -6.56 -1.83 4.16
C ILE A 24 -7.96 -1.84 4.77
N TYR A 25 -8.11 -1.16 5.91
CA TYR A 25 -9.39 -0.88 6.54
C TYR A 25 -9.77 0.58 6.33
N MET A 26 -11.04 0.84 6.02
CA MET A 26 -11.59 2.18 5.92
C MET A 26 -12.71 2.37 6.95
N ARG A 27 -12.64 3.46 7.73
CA ARG A 27 -13.68 3.78 8.73
C ARG A 27 -15.06 3.81 8.07
N GLY A 28 -16.00 3.05 8.63
CA GLY A 28 -17.39 2.97 8.15
C GLY A 28 -17.60 2.07 6.93
N LYS A 29 -16.55 1.47 6.36
CA LYS A 29 -16.65 0.53 5.23
C LYS A 29 -16.06 -0.85 5.52
N GLY A 30 -15.20 -0.98 6.53
CA GLY A 30 -14.57 -2.26 6.86
C GLY A 30 -13.27 -2.49 6.10
N ILE A 31 -12.88 -3.75 5.93
CA ILE A 31 -11.72 -4.16 5.13
C ILE A 31 -12.06 -3.95 3.65
N VAL A 32 -11.28 -3.12 2.96
CA VAL A 32 -11.48 -2.76 1.55
C VAL A 32 -10.39 -3.31 0.63
N LEU A 33 -9.29 -3.80 1.18
CA LEU A 33 -8.26 -4.54 0.45
C LEU A 33 -7.73 -5.67 1.34
N ASN A 34 -7.50 -6.83 0.74
CA ASN A 34 -6.81 -7.97 1.35
C ASN A 34 -6.09 -8.75 0.24
N GLU A 35 -4.83 -8.38 -0.02
CA GLU A 35 -4.02 -8.97 -1.08
C GLU A 35 -2.70 -9.54 -0.54
N PRO A 36 -2.04 -10.46 -1.26
CA PRO A 36 -0.71 -10.92 -0.88
C PRO A 36 0.32 -9.77 -0.90
N SER A 37 1.22 -9.73 0.09
CA SER A 37 2.31 -8.74 0.19
C SER A 37 3.48 -9.10 -0.74
N VAL A 38 3.25 -9.05 -2.06
CA VAL A 38 4.22 -9.49 -3.07
C VAL A 38 4.39 -8.46 -4.18
N VAL A 39 5.58 -8.44 -4.78
CA VAL A 39 5.87 -7.66 -5.98
C VAL A 39 6.67 -8.50 -6.97
N ALA A 40 6.36 -8.37 -8.27
CA ALA A 40 7.14 -8.99 -9.33
C ALA A 40 8.29 -8.07 -9.75
N ILE A 41 9.52 -8.57 -9.71
CA ILE A 41 10.71 -7.84 -10.15
C ILE A 41 11.17 -8.41 -11.49
N ARG A 42 11.12 -7.60 -12.55
CA ARG A 42 11.72 -7.97 -13.84
C ARG A 42 13.23 -7.80 -13.76
N GLN A 43 13.93 -8.87 -14.05
CA GLN A 43 15.37 -8.96 -13.94
C GLN A 43 16.04 -8.72 -15.29
N GLU A 44 16.31 -7.46 -15.63
CA GLU A 44 17.06 -7.10 -16.84
C GLU A 44 18.57 -7.25 -16.63
N GLU A 45 19.28 -7.83 -17.60
CA GLU A 45 20.74 -7.85 -17.62
C GLU A 45 21.26 -6.57 -18.29
N GLY A 46 21.37 -5.49 -17.51
CA GLY A 46 22.12 -4.30 -17.92
C GLY A 46 23.62 -4.47 -17.70
N PRO A 47 24.50 -3.76 -18.44
CA PRO A 47 25.94 -3.82 -18.22
C PRO A 47 26.29 -3.13 -16.88
N GLY A 48 26.37 -3.94 -15.83
CA GLY A 48 26.60 -3.51 -14.44
C GLY A 48 25.69 -4.17 -13.39
N GLY A 49 24.74 -5.01 -13.81
CA GLY A 49 23.81 -5.67 -12.88
C GLY A 49 24.46 -6.75 -12.03
N LYS A 50 25.03 -6.40 -10.87
CA LYS A 50 25.21 -7.40 -9.80
C LYS A 50 23.83 -7.80 -9.29
N LYS A 51 23.42 -9.00 -9.69
CA LYS A 51 22.27 -9.69 -9.12
C LYS A 51 22.75 -10.51 -7.92
N ASN A 52 22.51 -9.99 -6.72
CA ASN A 52 22.57 -10.80 -5.51
C ASN A 52 21.14 -10.80 -4.95
N TYR A 53 20.54 -11.99 -4.88
CA TYR A 53 19.35 -12.24 -4.06
C TYR A 53 19.75 -12.22 -2.59
#